data_AF-A0A7V5PAE0-F1
#
_entry.id   AF-A0A7V5PAE0-F1
#
_cell.length_a   1.000
_cell.length_b   1.000
_cell.length_c   1.000
_cell.angle_alpha   90.00
_cell.angle_beta   90.00
_cell.angle_gamma   90.00
#
_symmetry.space_group_name_H-M   'P 1'
#
loop_
_entity.id
_entity.type
_entity.pdbx_description
1 polymer ?
#
loop_
_entity_poly.entity_id
_entity_poly.type
_entity_poly.pdbx_seq_one_letter_code
_entity_poly.pdbx_strand_id
1 'polypeptide(L)'
;MRSGDAVAPALILLLLGAWLCAETLAPQELNSDSTWPLLIATAGLCFVIGYLSGGGPWQLFLGASAGLTGMGLWFFTAGFLPWHLLPSIWPAFLVMLGVAVLAYMAAAPRAPWPLLVPGLGSVIAGIGGLLFSLGALSSDPIAQLRSTWPALIVVTGFLGLLQAVYSSLSGG
;
A
#
# COMPACT_ATOMS: atom_id res chain seq x y z
N MET A 1 11.93 0.68 -22.91
CA MET A 1 11.30 1.47 -21.84
C MET A 1 10.10 2.17 -22.44
N ARG A 2 8.91 2.06 -21.84
CA ARG A 2 7.75 2.83 -22.34
C ARG A 2 7.95 4.29 -21.94
N SER A 3 7.48 5.23 -22.76
CA SER A 3 7.57 6.66 -22.47
C SER A 3 7.00 7.02 -21.09
N GLY A 4 5.93 6.35 -20.66
CA GLY A 4 5.33 6.52 -19.33
C GLY A 4 6.20 6.06 -18.15
N ASP A 5 7.24 5.25 -18.37
CA ASP A 5 8.15 4.80 -17.29
C ASP A 5 9.07 5.92 -16.79
N ALA A 6 9.35 6.91 -17.62
CA ALA A 6 10.16 8.07 -17.26
C ALA A 6 9.36 9.22 -16.64
N VAL A 7 8.03 9.25 -16.84
CA VAL A 7 7.17 10.36 -16.39
C VAL A 7 7.15 10.46 -14.87
N ALA A 8 6.89 9.36 -14.17
CA ALA A 8 6.83 9.34 -12.71
C ALA A 8 8.12 9.83 -12.04
N PRO A 9 9.33 9.27 -12.34
CA PRO A 9 10.57 9.74 -11.72
C PRO A 9 10.90 11.19 -12.09
N ALA A 10 10.60 11.63 -13.33
CA ALA A 10 10.81 13.02 -13.72
C ALA A 10 9.93 13.98 -12.92
N LEU A 11 8.64 13.66 -12.74
CA LEU A 11 7.73 14.45 -11.91
C LEU A 11 8.16 14.47 -10.44
N ILE A 12 8.60 13.33 -9.90
CA ILE A 12 9.09 13.24 -8.52
C ILE A 12 10.30 14.17 -8.33
N LEU A 13 11.28 14.13 -9.22
CA LEU A 13 12.45 15.00 -9.14
C LEU A 13 12.08 16.48 -9.26
N LEU A 14 11.14 16.82 -10.15
CA LEU A 14 10.67 18.18 -10.33
C LEU A 14 9.96 18.70 -9.06
N LEU A 15 9.04 17.91 -8.50
CA LEU A 15 8.31 18.29 -7.28
C LEU A 15 9.22 18.36 -6.05
N LEU A 16 10.14 17.39 -5.91
CA LEU A 16 11.12 17.39 -4.83
C LEU A 16 12.05 18.60 -4.93
N GLY A 17 12.54 18.91 -6.14
CA GLY A 17 13.35 20.10 -6.39
C GLY A 17 12.60 21.39 -6.08
N ALA A 18 11.35 21.51 -6.54
CA ALA A 18 10.49 22.66 -6.24
C ALA A 18 10.25 22.81 -4.74
N TRP A 19 10.04 21.70 -4.02
CA TRP A 19 9.86 21.71 -2.57
C TRP A 19 11.13 22.15 -1.82
N LEU A 20 12.30 21.62 -2.18
CA LEU A 20 13.58 22.04 -1.59
C LEU A 20 13.90 23.53 -1.90
N CYS A 21 13.55 24.00 -3.10
CA CYS A 21 13.64 25.42 -3.43
C CYS A 21 12.69 26.27 -2.57
N ALA A 22 11.47 25.80 -2.32
CA ALA A 22 10.51 26.51 -1.48
C ALA A 22 10.96 26.52 0.00
N GLU A 23 11.48 25.41 0.52
CA GLU A 23 12.03 25.29 1.88
C GLU A 23 13.21 26.25 2.09
N THR A 24 14.06 26.42 1.07
CA THR A 24 15.20 27.36 1.14
C THR A 24 14.80 28.83 1.03
N LEU A 25 13.75 29.15 0.27
CA LEU A 25 13.27 30.53 0.09
C LEU A 25 12.34 31.02 1.20
N ALA A 26 11.54 30.13 1.80
CA ALA A 26 10.53 30.46 2.80
C ALA A 26 10.51 29.43 3.96
N PRO A 27 11.60 29.33 4.74
CA PRO A 27 11.73 28.32 5.79
C PRO A 27 10.70 28.47 6.93
N GLN A 28 10.10 29.65 7.10
CA GLN A 28 9.06 29.88 8.12
C GLN A 28 7.68 29.35 7.71
N GLU A 29 7.40 29.22 6.41
CA GLU A 29 6.10 28.75 5.92
C GLU A 29 6.07 27.22 5.70
N LEU A 30 7.24 26.64 5.38
CA LEU A 30 7.40 25.20 5.16
C LEU A 30 7.96 24.54 6.40
N ASN A 31 7.06 24.12 7.30
CA ASN A 31 7.44 23.25 8.39
C ASN A 31 7.61 21.80 7.89
N SER A 32 8.86 21.43 7.59
CA SER A 32 9.23 20.11 7.05
C SER A 32 8.74 18.93 7.91
N ASP A 33 8.63 19.11 9.23
CA ASP A 33 8.09 18.08 10.14
C ASP A 33 6.62 17.78 9.88
N SER A 34 5.87 18.77 9.38
CA SER A 34 4.44 18.65 9.10
C SER A 34 4.13 18.24 7.67
N THR A 35 4.97 18.64 6.71
CA THR A 35 4.70 18.51 5.27
C THR A 35 5.29 17.27 4.60
N TRP A 36 6.25 16.57 5.23
CA TRP A 36 6.89 15.41 4.61
C TRP A 36 5.93 14.29 4.16
N PRO A 37 4.78 13.99 4.83
CA PRO A 37 3.86 12.97 4.34
C PRO A 37 3.19 13.35 3.02
N LEU A 38 3.01 14.66 2.78
CA LEU A 38 2.51 15.16 1.50
C LEU A 38 3.50 14.89 0.37
N LEU A 39 4.81 14.88 0.62
CA LEU A 39 5.79 14.48 -0.39
C LEU A 39 5.64 13.02 -0.78
N ILE A 40 5.39 12.15 0.20
CA ILE A 40 5.13 10.72 -0.08
C ILE A 40 3.82 10.57 -0.87
N ALA A 41 2.77 11.31 -0.47
CA ALA A 41 1.48 11.27 -1.15
C ALA A 41 1.58 11.78 -2.60
N THR A 42 2.27 12.91 -2.81
CA THR A 42 2.50 13.49 -4.14
C THR A 42 3.40 12.62 -5.00
N ALA A 43 4.44 11.98 -4.45
CA ALA A 43 5.21 10.97 -5.15
C ALA A 43 4.33 9.80 -5.59
N GLY A 44 3.40 9.36 -4.74
CA GLY A 44 2.37 8.39 -5.09
C GLY A 44 1.52 8.84 -6.29
N LEU A 45 1.04 10.09 -6.27
CA LEU A 45 0.29 10.66 -7.40
C LEU A 45 1.11 10.70 -8.69
N CYS A 46 2.41 11.02 -8.64
CA CYS A 46 3.29 10.99 -9.80
C CYS A 46 3.37 9.60 -10.44
N PHE A 47 3.42 8.54 -9.63
CA PHE A 47 3.38 7.17 -10.13
C PHE A 47 2.03 6.80 -10.75
N VAL A 48 0.91 7.28 -10.18
CA VAL A 48 -0.42 7.11 -10.81
C VAL A 48 -0.48 7.83 -12.15
N ILE A 49 0.04 9.06 -12.25
CA ILE A 49 0.10 9.82 -13.50
C ILE A 49 0.97 9.11 -14.53
N GLY A 50 2.12 8.56 -14.13
CA GLY A 50 2.98 7.79 -15.02
C GLY A 50 2.29 6.53 -15.56
N TYR A 51 1.50 5.83 -14.73
CA TYR A 51 0.66 4.71 -15.18
C TYR A 51 -0.35 5.17 -16.23
N LEU A 52 -1.09 6.25 -15.97
CA LEU A 52 -2.06 6.83 -16.90
C LEU A 52 -1.40 7.34 -18.20
N SER A 53 -0.12 7.70 -18.13
CA SER A 53 0.70 8.13 -19.28
C SER A 53 1.29 6.96 -20.08
N GLY A 54 0.84 5.73 -19.85
CA GLY A 54 1.29 4.52 -20.57
C GLY A 54 2.43 3.76 -19.89
N GLY A 55 2.71 4.04 -18.62
CA GLY A 55 3.65 3.31 -17.78
C GLY A 55 3.22 1.88 -17.45
N GLY A 56 4.12 1.10 -16.85
CA GLY A 56 3.81 -0.26 -16.40
C GLY A 56 2.81 -0.31 -15.22
N PRO A 57 2.07 -1.43 -15.04
CA PRO A 57 1.16 -1.64 -13.90
C PRO A 57 1.82 -1.48 -12.52
N TRP A 58 3.13 -1.73 -12.45
CA TRP A 58 3.95 -1.54 -11.25
C TRP A 58 3.88 -0.09 -10.70
N GLN A 59 3.70 0.90 -11.57
CA GLN A 59 3.54 2.27 -11.12
C GLN A 59 2.24 2.48 -10.36
N LEU A 60 1.16 1.75 -10.68
CA LEU A 60 -0.06 1.84 -9.90
C LEU A 60 0.11 1.24 -8.49
N PHE A 61 0.90 0.17 -8.35
CA PHE A 61 1.29 -0.37 -7.03
C PHE A 61 2.03 0.67 -6.20
N LEU A 62 3.09 1.26 -6.76
CA LEU A 62 3.89 2.29 -6.09
C LEU A 62 3.04 3.53 -5.77
N GLY A 63 2.18 3.92 -6.70
CA GLY A 63 1.31 5.07 -6.58
C GLY A 63 0.27 4.90 -5.47
N ALA A 64 -0.41 3.76 -5.44
CA ALA A 64 -1.38 3.44 -4.39
C ALA A 64 -0.70 3.27 -3.03
N SER A 65 0.42 2.54 -2.95
CA SER A 65 1.12 2.32 -1.67
C SER A 65 1.66 3.62 -1.08
N ALA A 66 2.41 4.41 -1.85
CA ALA A 66 2.94 5.70 -1.40
C ALA A 66 1.81 6.72 -1.17
N GLY A 67 0.83 6.80 -2.09
CA GLY A 67 -0.30 7.72 -2.00
C GLY A 67 -1.13 7.52 -0.73
N LEU A 68 -1.57 6.27 -0.49
CA LEU A 68 -2.37 5.93 0.68
C LEU A 68 -1.58 6.07 1.98
N THR A 69 -0.31 5.65 2.00
CA THR A 69 0.55 5.75 3.18
C THR A 69 0.84 7.20 3.53
N GLY A 70 1.23 8.02 2.54
CA GLY A 70 1.49 9.44 2.71
C GLY A 70 0.24 10.19 3.17
N MET A 71 -0.92 9.90 2.58
CA MET A 71 -2.19 10.46 3.02
C MET A 71 -2.52 10.04 4.46
N GLY A 72 -2.37 8.76 4.81
CA GLY A 72 -2.60 8.27 6.17
C GLY A 72 -1.70 8.94 7.21
N LEU A 73 -0.42 9.11 6.89
CA LEU A 73 0.55 9.80 7.74
C LEU A 73 0.28 11.30 7.86
N TRP A 74 -0.25 11.93 6.80
CA TRP A 74 -0.64 13.35 6.83
C TRP A 74 -1.73 13.63 7.86
N PHE A 75 -2.67 12.70 8.09
CA PHE A 75 -3.66 12.87 9.16
C PHE A 75 -3.03 13.02 10.54
N PHE A 76 -1.87 12.40 10.78
CA PHE A 76 -1.12 12.54 12.03
C PHE A 76 -0.36 13.86 12.10
N THR A 77 0.35 14.24 11.03
CA THR A 77 1.12 15.49 11.02
C THR A 77 0.24 16.74 11.02
N ALA A 78 -0.93 16.67 10.38
CA ALA A 78 -1.91 17.76 10.37
C ALA A 78 -2.70 17.89 11.70
N GLY A 79 -2.48 16.98 12.66
CA GLY A 79 -3.11 17.04 13.98
C GLY A 79 -4.54 16.49 14.06
N PHE A 80 -5.04 15.85 13.00
CA PHE A 80 -6.35 15.17 13.04
C PHE A 80 -6.32 13.91 13.90
N LEU A 81 -5.18 13.21 13.92
CA LEU A 81 -4.95 12.02 14.73
C LEU A 81 -3.70 12.19 15.59
N PRO A 82 -3.75 11.88 16.89
CA PRO A 82 -2.57 11.94 17.74
C PRO A 82 -1.62 10.75 17.48
N TRP A 83 -0.32 11.02 17.45
CA TRP A 83 0.74 10.04 17.14
C TRP A 83 0.75 8.80 18.05
N HIS A 84 0.28 8.91 19.29
CA HIS A 84 0.20 7.77 20.21
C HIS A 84 -0.81 6.70 19.76
N LEU A 85 -1.71 7.01 18.82
CA LEU A 85 -2.63 6.03 18.23
C LEU A 85 -2.02 5.25 17.07
N LEU A 86 -0.87 5.69 16.52
CA LEU A 86 -0.21 5.01 15.41
C LEU A 86 0.07 3.52 15.72
N PRO A 87 0.57 3.14 16.91
CA PRO A 87 0.75 1.72 17.26
C PRO A 87 -0.56 0.92 17.39
N SER A 88 -1.72 1.58 17.51
CA SER A 88 -3.01 0.89 17.52
C SER A 88 -3.55 0.75 16.09
N ILE A 89 -3.37 1.76 15.24
CA ILE A 89 -3.93 1.77 13.88
C ILE A 89 -2.95 1.31 12.80
N TRP A 90 -1.73 0.88 13.14
CA TRP A 90 -0.76 0.36 12.19
C TRP A 90 -1.30 -0.73 11.24
N PRO A 91 -2.28 -1.61 11.61
CA PRO A 91 -2.81 -2.59 10.67
C PRO A 91 -3.52 -1.94 9.48
N ALA A 92 -3.90 -0.66 9.55
CA ALA A 92 -4.37 0.10 8.39
C ALA A 92 -3.34 0.13 7.25
N PHE A 93 -2.03 0.18 7.55
CA PHE A 93 -1.00 0.14 6.52
C PHE A 93 -0.94 -1.21 5.80
N LEU A 94 -1.29 -2.32 6.48
CA LEU A 94 -1.45 -3.62 5.83
C LEU A 94 -2.63 -3.63 4.86
N VAL A 95 -3.74 -2.98 5.24
CA VAL A 95 -4.90 -2.80 4.34
C VAL A 95 -4.49 -1.98 3.12
N MET A 96 -3.80 -0.85 3.31
CA MET A 96 -3.31 0.00 2.23
C MET A 96 -2.36 -0.76 1.29
N LEU A 97 -1.45 -1.56 1.83
CA LEU A 97 -0.56 -2.42 1.06
C LEU A 97 -1.34 -3.45 0.24
N GLY A 98 -2.31 -4.13 0.86
CA GLY A 98 -3.18 -5.07 0.18
C GLY A 98 -3.97 -4.43 -0.96
N VAL A 99 -4.54 -3.24 -0.73
CA VAL A 99 -5.21 -2.43 -1.76
C VAL A 99 -4.26 -2.08 -2.90
N ALA A 100 -3.01 -1.71 -2.61
CA ALA A 100 -2.01 -1.43 -3.64
C ALA A 100 -1.69 -2.67 -4.50
N VAL A 101 -1.57 -3.86 -3.88
CA VAL A 101 -1.39 -5.12 -4.61
C VAL A 101 -2.61 -5.44 -5.49
N LEU A 102 -3.83 -5.24 -4.97
CA LEU A 102 -5.05 -5.46 -5.74
C LEU A 102 -5.19 -4.47 -6.90
N ALA A 103 -4.80 -3.20 -6.70
CA ALA A 103 -4.76 -2.20 -7.78
C ALA A 103 -3.80 -2.64 -8.89
N TYR A 104 -2.61 -3.15 -8.54
CA TYR A 104 -1.68 -3.73 -9.50
C TYR A 104 -2.27 -4.92 -10.26
N MET A 105 -2.95 -5.83 -9.55
CA MET A 105 -3.62 -6.98 -10.16
C MET A 105 -4.69 -6.55 -11.16
N ALA A 106 -5.49 -5.54 -10.83
CA ALA A 106 -6.51 -5.00 -11.73
C ALA A 106 -5.91 -4.33 -12.97
N ALA A 107 -4.74 -3.70 -12.83
CA ALA A 107 -4.08 -2.98 -13.91
C ALA A 107 -3.20 -3.87 -14.82
N ALA A 108 -2.80 -5.06 -14.36
CA ALA A 108 -1.89 -5.93 -15.09
C ALA A 108 -2.65 -6.90 -16.02
N PRO A 109 -2.46 -6.84 -17.36
CA PRO A 109 -3.15 -7.73 -18.30
C PRO A 109 -2.82 -9.22 -18.10
N ARG A 110 -1.64 -9.50 -17.54
CA ARG A 110 -1.16 -10.83 -17.16
C ARG A 110 -0.67 -10.77 -15.71
N ALA A 111 -1.58 -10.37 -14.83
CA ALA A 111 -1.40 -10.39 -13.39
C ALA A 111 -0.88 -11.76 -12.92
N PRO A 112 0.29 -11.84 -12.25
CA PRO A 112 0.70 -13.07 -11.58
C PRO A 112 -0.29 -13.37 -10.45
N TRP A 113 -1.19 -14.34 -10.70
CA TRP A 113 -2.14 -14.88 -9.73
C TRP A 113 -1.58 -15.16 -8.33
N PRO A 114 -0.31 -15.58 -8.16
CA PRO A 114 0.28 -15.76 -6.83
C PRO A 114 0.30 -14.50 -5.95
N LEU A 115 0.17 -13.29 -6.52
CA LEU A 115 0.07 -12.04 -5.76
C LEU A 115 -1.32 -11.78 -5.18
N LEU A 116 -2.36 -12.50 -5.64
CA LEU A 116 -3.70 -12.35 -5.10
C LEU A 116 -3.77 -12.81 -3.64
N VAL A 117 -3.09 -13.91 -3.31
CA VAL A 117 -3.05 -14.49 -1.96
C VAL A 117 -2.43 -13.52 -0.94
N PRO A 118 -1.21 -12.97 -1.14
CA PRO A 118 -0.65 -11.99 -0.23
C PRO A 118 -1.41 -10.66 -0.24
N GLY A 119 -2.01 -10.25 -1.37
CA GLY A 119 -2.85 -9.05 -1.44
C GLY A 119 -4.09 -9.16 -0.55
N LEU A 120 -4.91 -10.20 -0.76
CA LEU A 120 -6.08 -10.49 0.07
C LEU A 120 -5.69 -10.80 1.52
N GLY A 121 -4.63 -11.57 1.73
CA GLY A 121 -4.10 -11.88 3.06
C GLY A 121 -3.73 -10.61 3.84
N SER A 122 -3.11 -9.63 3.18
CA SER A 122 -2.76 -8.35 3.80
C SER A 122 -4.00 -7.52 4.16
N VAL A 123 -5.03 -7.50 3.29
CA VAL A 123 -6.30 -6.83 3.57
C VAL A 123 -7.01 -7.49 4.76
N ILE A 124 -7.13 -8.82 4.74
CA ILE A 124 -7.82 -9.58 5.81
C ILE A 124 -7.07 -9.43 7.13
N ALA A 125 -5.75 -9.59 7.14
CA ALA A 125 -4.92 -9.42 8.33
C ALA A 125 -4.98 -7.98 8.86
N GLY A 126 -4.96 -6.98 7.97
CA GLY A 126 -5.07 -5.58 8.32
C GLY A 126 -6.44 -5.22 8.91
N ILE A 127 -7.53 -5.67 8.30
CA ILE A 127 -8.89 -5.48 8.83
C ILE A 127 -9.06 -6.19 10.16
N GLY A 128 -8.61 -7.44 10.28
CA GLY A 128 -8.65 -8.19 11.54
C GLY A 128 -7.87 -7.49 12.65
N GLY A 129 -6.65 -7.02 12.34
CA GLY A 129 -5.82 -6.23 13.25
C GLY A 129 -6.50 -4.92 13.67
N LEU A 130 -7.15 -4.21 12.75
CA LEU A 130 -7.91 -3.00 13.06
C LEU A 130 -9.10 -3.28 13.97
N LEU A 131 -9.92 -4.29 13.66
CA LEU A 131 -11.05 -4.68 14.49
C LEU A 131 -10.61 -5.07 15.90
N PHE A 132 -9.46 -5.74 16.00
CA PHE A 132 -8.84 -6.08 17.28
C PHE A 132 -8.38 -4.82 18.04
N SER A 133 -7.61 -3.94 17.41
CA SER A 133 -7.15 -2.69 18.02
C SER A 133 -8.28 -1.77 18.47
N LEU A 134 -9.43 -1.83 17.80
CA LEU A 134 -10.64 -1.08 18.16
C LEU A 134 -11.47 -1.76 19.26
N GLY A 135 -11.04 -2.92 19.78
CA GLY A 135 -11.76 -3.68 20.80
C GLY A 135 -13.06 -4.32 20.31
N ALA A 136 -13.31 -4.33 18.98
CA ALA A 136 -14.47 -4.97 18.38
C ALA A 136 -14.38 -6.50 18.43
N LEU A 137 -13.16 -7.05 18.57
CA LEU A 137 -12.89 -8.46 18.82
C LEU A 137 -12.39 -8.63 20.26
N SER A 138 -13.29 -9.09 21.14
CA SER A 138 -13.03 -9.28 22.58
C SER A 138 -12.39 -10.62 22.94
N SER A 139 -12.01 -11.43 21.95
CA SER A 139 -11.52 -12.78 22.18
C SER A 139 -10.00 -12.79 22.32
N ASP A 140 -9.51 -13.51 23.31
CA ASP A 140 -8.09 -13.79 23.54
C ASP A 140 -7.35 -14.06 22.21
N PRO A 141 -6.47 -13.15 21.75
CA PRO A 141 -5.86 -13.23 20.42
C PRO A 141 -5.00 -14.47 20.28
N ILE A 142 -4.47 -15.02 21.37
CA ILE A 142 -3.72 -16.27 21.36
C ILE A 142 -4.67 -17.46 21.14
N ALA A 143 -5.86 -17.43 21.73
CA ALA A 143 -6.87 -18.46 21.53
C ALA A 143 -7.46 -18.44 20.11
N GLN A 144 -7.77 -17.26 19.57
CA GLN A 144 -8.23 -17.11 18.19
C GLN A 144 -7.14 -17.44 17.17
N LEU A 145 -5.90 -16.99 17.40
CA LEU A 145 -4.80 -17.35 16.52
C LEU A 145 -4.54 -18.85 16.57
N ARG A 146 -4.60 -19.49 17.75
CA ARG A 146 -4.51 -20.95 17.92
C ARG A 146 -5.61 -21.72 17.19
N SER A 147 -6.82 -21.19 17.11
CA SER A 147 -7.91 -21.86 16.39
C SER A 147 -7.86 -21.61 14.88
N THR A 148 -7.32 -20.46 14.45
CA THR A 148 -7.40 -20.01 13.05
C THR A 148 -6.13 -20.32 12.23
N TRP A 149 -4.95 -20.45 12.85
CA TRP A 149 -3.71 -20.78 12.13
C TRP A 149 -3.76 -22.09 11.33
N PRO A 150 -4.42 -23.18 11.76
CA PRO A 150 -4.50 -24.40 10.94
C PRO A 150 -5.32 -24.16 9.68
N ALA A 151 -6.41 -23.39 9.80
CA ALA A 151 -7.24 -23.01 8.66
C ALA A 151 -6.45 -22.12 7.69
N LEU A 152 -5.64 -21.19 8.20
CA LEU A 152 -4.75 -20.38 7.36
C LEU A 152 -3.76 -21.26 6.59
N ILE A 153 -3.13 -22.26 7.21
CA ILE A 153 -2.24 -23.21 6.52
C ILE A 153 -2.99 -23.99 5.45
N VAL A 154 -4.19 -24.51 5.76
CA VAL A 154 -5.02 -25.25 4.80
C VAL A 154 -5.38 -24.37 3.60
N VAL A 155 -5.83 -23.13 3.85
CA VAL A 155 -6.17 -22.17 2.79
C VAL A 155 -4.93 -21.82 1.95
N THR A 156 -3.79 -21.55 2.60
CA THR A 156 -2.54 -21.22 1.89
C THR A 156 -2.07 -22.39 1.04
N GLY A 157 -2.09 -23.62 1.58
CA GLY A 157 -1.75 -24.83 0.85
C GLY A 157 -2.73 -25.13 -0.29
N PHE A 158 -4.02 -24.97 -0.07
CA PHE A 158 -5.06 -25.17 -1.08
C PHE A 158 -4.92 -24.17 -2.24
N LEU A 159 -4.68 -22.90 -1.94
CA LEU A 159 -4.41 -21.87 -2.95
C LEU A 159 -3.13 -22.17 -3.74
N GLY A 160 -2.06 -22.65 -3.08
CA GLY A 160 -0.85 -23.12 -3.76
C GLY A 160 -1.09 -24.34 -4.65
N LEU A 161 -2.01 -25.23 -4.26
CA LEU A 161 -2.38 -26.41 -5.04
C LEU A 161 -3.21 -26.03 -6.27
N LEU A 162 -4.20 -25.13 -6.10
CA LEU A 162 -4.93 -24.54 -7.21
C LEU A 162 -4.00 -23.81 -8.20
N GLN A 163 -2.99 -23.11 -7.67
CA GLN A 163 -1.95 -22.48 -8.49
C GLN A 163 -1.18 -23.52 -9.32
N ALA A 164 -0.74 -24.61 -8.70
CA ALA A 164 0.00 -25.66 -9.40
C ALA A 164 -0.83 -26.27 -10.54
N VAL A 165 -2.10 -26.57 -10.28
CA VAL A 165 -3.03 -27.11 -11.30
C VAL A 165 -3.32 -26.11 -12.41
N TYR A 166 -3.55 -24.84 -12.09
CA TYR A 166 -3.79 -23.83 -13.11
C TYR A 166 -2.56 -23.64 -14.02
N SER A 167 -1.35 -23.63 -13.42
CA SER A 167 -0.11 -23.49 -14.19
C SER A 167 0.12 -24.65 -15.16
N SER A 168 -0.20 -25.89 -14.77
CA SER A 168 -0.05 -27.06 -15.65
C SER A 168 -1.06 -27.07 -16.80
N LEU A 169 -2.26 -26.52 -16.59
CA LEU A 169 -3.30 -26.41 -17.64
C LEU A 169 -3.02 -25.28 -18.63
N SER A 170 -2.37 -24.20 -18.19
CA SER A 170 -2.07 -23.02 -19.03
C SER A 170 -0.75 -23.12 -19.81
N GLY A 171 0.10 -24.10 -19.48
CA GLY A 171 1.44 -24.30 -20.04
C GLY A 171 1.54 -25.37 -21.15
N GLY A 172 0.42 -25.89 -21.65
CA GLY A 172 0.33 -26.79 -22.81
C GLY A 172 -0.52 -26.17 -23.92
#